data_AF-A0A918FIY3-F1
#
_entry.id   AF-A0A918FIY3-F1
#
_cell.length_a   1.000
_cell.length_b   1.000
_cell.length_c   1.000
_cell.angle_alpha   90.00
_cell.angle_beta   90.00
_cell.angle_gamma   90.00
#
_symmetry.space_group_name_H-M   'P 1'
#
loop_
_entity.id
_entity.type
_entity.pdbx_description
1 polymer ?
#
loop_
_entity_poly.entity_id
_entity_poly.type
_entity_poly.pdbx_seq_one_letter_code
_entity_poly.pdbx_strand_id
1 'polypeptide(L)' 'MEDPPGETESPYHCTPHSLREIHSVSLRLSLASSDAERKQILDSFGMTTEEFDELFGHGSGSTGPDDG' A
#
# COMPACT_ATOMS: atom_id res chain seq x y z
N MET A 1 30.79 -20.18 -7.06
CA MET A 1 29.33 -19.98 -6.92
C MET A 1 29.18 -18.52 -6.57
N GLU A 2 28.64 -17.72 -7.49
CA GLU A 2 28.21 -16.37 -7.16
C GLU A 2 27.01 -16.51 -6.21
N ASP A 3 27.15 -15.92 -5.03
CA ASP A 3 26.10 -15.83 -4.03
C ASP A 3 24.92 -15.06 -4.66
N PRO A 4 23.66 -15.52 -4.55
CA PRO A 4 22.53 -14.74 -5.03
C PRO A 4 22.55 -13.37 -4.32
N PRO A 5 22.19 -12.26 -4.99
CA PRO A 5 22.18 -10.96 -4.34
C PRO A 5 21.30 -11.06 -3.10
N GLY A 6 21.93 -10.90 -1.93
CA GLY A 6 21.24 -10.92 -0.65
C GLY A 6 20.05 -9.99 -0.74
N GLU A 7 18.86 -10.52 -0.45
CA GLU A 7 17.63 -9.74 -0.45
C GLU A 7 17.86 -8.52 0.42
N THR A 8 18.02 -7.36 -0.22
CA THR A 8 18.20 -6.08 0.45
C THR A 8 16.90 -5.81 1.20
N GLU A 9 16.86 -6.23 2.46
CA GLU A 9 15.74 -6.01 3.37
C GLU A 9 15.46 -4.51 3.39
N SER A 10 14.41 -4.10 2.67
CA SER A 10 14.04 -2.70 2.59
C SER A 10 13.58 -2.27 3.99
N PRO A 11 14.15 -1.19 4.59
CA PRO A 11 14.01 -0.89 6.01
C PRO A 11 12.62 -0.38 6.46
N TYR A 12 11.58 -0.54 5.64
CA TYR A 12 10.26 0.06 5.89
C TYR A 12 9.14 -0.91 5.54
N HIS A 13 8.98 -1.96 6.34
CA HIS A 13 7.79 -2.80 6.30
C HIS A 13 7.17 -2.92 7.70
N CYS A 14 7.06 -1.79 8.39
CA CYS A 14 6.16 -1.64 9.53
C CYS A 14 4.84 -1.01 9.06
N THR A 15 4.23 -1.56 8.00
CA THR A 15 2.80 -1.29 7.77
C THR A 15 2.03 -2.16 8.77
N PRO A 16 1.07 -1.60 9.54
CA PRO A 16 0.27 -2.39 10.49
C PRO A 16 -0.58 -3.47 9.79
N HIS A 17 -0.71 -3.38 8.46
CA HIS A 17 -1.44 -4.31 7.61
C HIS A 17 -0.49 -5.15 6.75
N SER A 18 -0.83 -6.43 6.60
CA SER A 18 -0.14 -7.31 5.65
C SER A 18 -0.42 -6.87 4.21
N LEU A 19 0.51 -7.09 3.28
CA LEU A 19 0.29 -6.85 1.84
C LEU A 19 -0.99 -7.52 1.32
N ARG A 20 -1.31 -8.71 1.81
CA ARG A 20 -2.56 -9.42 1.49
C ARG A 20 -3.80 -8.61 1.86
N GLU A 21 -3.80 -7.98 3.04
CA GLU A 21 -4.91 -7.18 3.53
C GLU A 21 -5.08 -5.93 2.67
N ILE A 22 -3.96 -5.24 2.39
CA ILE A 22 -3.89 -4.07 1.53
C ILE A 22 -4.46 -4.37 0.14
N HIS A 23 -4.02 -5.45 -0.50
CA HIS A 23 -4.56 -5.87 -1.80
C HIS A 23 -6.05 -6.25 -1.73
N SER A 24 -6.48 -6.88 -0.65
CA SER A 24 -7.88 -7.25 -0.45
C SER A 24 -8.80 -6.02 -0.31
N VAL A 25 -8.33 -4.97 0.35
CA VAL A 25 -9.06 -3.70 0.47
C VAL A 25 -9.12 -3.01 -0.90
N SER A 26 -8.01 -2.92 -1.62
CA SER A 26 -7.96 -2.32 -2.96
C SER A 26 -8.90 -3.00 -3.97
N LEU A 27 -8.96 -4.34 -3.96
CA LEU A 27 -9.91 -5.09 -4.77
C LEU A 27 -11.36 -4.74 -4.44
N ARG A 28 -11.71 -4.69 -3.14
CA ARG A 28 -13.07 -4.34 -2.71
C ARG A 28 -13.44 -2.91 -3.09
N LEU A 29 -12.52 -1.97 -2.96
CA LEU A 29 -12.73 -0.58 -3.38
C LEU A 29 -12.90 -0.45 -4.89
N SER A 30 -12.21 -1.28 -5.68
CA SER A 30 -12.36 -1.32 -7.14
C SER A 30 -13.72 -1.86 -7.58
N LEU A 31 -14.36 -2.69 -6.74
CA LEU A 31 -15.70 -3.24 -6.98
C LEU A 31 -16.81 -2.33 -6.43
N ALA A 32 -16.47 -1.36 -5.59
CA ALA A 32 -17.44 -0.50 -4.94
C ALA A 32 -18.09 0.46 -5.95
N SER A 33 -19.42 0.50 -5.96
CA SER A 33 -20.19 1.30 -6.94
C SER A 33 -20.52 2.71 -6.45
N SER A 34 -20.18 3.04 -5.20
CA SER A 34 -20.52 4.32 -4.58
C SER A 34 -19.49 4.75 -3.54
N ASP A 35 -19.36 6.05 -3.35
CA ASP A 35 -18.44 6.64 -2.36
C ASP A 35 -18.78 6.21 -0.92
N ALA A 36 -20.08 6.13 -0.60
CA ALA A 36 -20.54 5.61 0.68
C ALA A 36 -20.08 4.16 0.94
N GLU A 37 -20.12 3.31 -0.09
CA GLU A 37 -19.68 1.92 -0.01
C GLU A 37 -18.16 1.84 0.17
N ARG A 38 -17.40 2.68 -0.54
CA ARG A 38 -15.94 2.81 -0.35
C ARG A 38 -15.59 3.21 1.08
N LYS A 39 -16.31 4.18 1.64
CA LYS A 39 -16.14 4.61 3.03
C LYS A 39 -16.45 3.49 4.02
N GLN A 40 -17.54 2.73 3.81
CA GLN A 40 -17.87 1.58 4.67
C GLN A 40 -16.85 0.46 4.58
N ILE A 41 -16.29 0.20 3.39
CA ILE A 41 -15.20 -0.76 3.21
C ILE A 41 -14.00 -0.32 4.03
N LEU A 42 -13.53 0.92 3.87
CA LEU A 42 -12.38 1.44 4.63
C LEU A 42 -12.61 1.41 6.15
N ASP A 43 -13.80 1.84 6.60
CA ASP A 43 -14.21 1.83 8.00
C ASP A 43 -14.20 0.40 8.60
N SER A 44 -14.63 -0.60 7.83
CA SER A 44 -14.56 -2.01 8.23
C SER A 44 -13.13 -2.54 8.40
N PHE A 45 -12.13 -1.87 7.82
CA PHE A 45 -10.71 -2.17 7.99
C PHE A 45 -10.04 -1.28 9.04
N GLY A 46 -10.81 -0.41 9.71
CA GLY A 46 -10.28 0.56 10.66
C GLY A 46 -9.38 1.60 10.00
N MET A 47 -9.59 1.85 8.71
CA MET A 47 -8.75 2.71 7.89
C MET A 47 -9.52 3.92 7.41
N THR A 48 -8.87 5.07 7.35
CA THR A 48 -9.41 6.28 6.73
C THR A 48 -9.07 6.36 5.24
N THR A 49 -9.76 7.22 4.49
CA THR A 49 -9.44 7.46 3.08
C THR A 49 -8.04 8.06 2.93
N GLU A 50 -7.61 8.90 3.88
CA GLU A 50 -6.26 9.49 3.92
C GLU A 50 -5.19 8.43 4.14
N GLU A 51 -5.38 7.50 5.08
CA GLU A 51 -4.44 6.39 5.30
C GLU A 51 -4.35 5.46 4.09
N PHE A 52 -5.48 5.19 3.42
CA PHE A 52 -5.47 4.39 2.19
C PHE A 52 -4.73 5.12 1.05
N ASP A 53 -4.95 6.44 0.92
CA ASP A 53 -4.27 7.27 -0.07
C ASP A 53 -2.77 7.37 0.23
N GLU A 54 -2.35 7.40 1.49
CA GLU A 54 -0.92 7.36 1.85
C GLU A 54 -0.29 6.00 1.48
N LEU A 55 -1.00 4.90 1.74
CA LEU A 55 -0.54 3.54 1.42
C LEU A 55 -0.44 3.25 -0.08
N PHE A 56 -1.32 3.83 -0.91
CA PHE A 56 -1.36 3.59 -2.36
C PHE A 56 -0.83 4.76 -3.21
N GLY A 57 -0.88 5.98 -2.69
CA GLY A 57 -0.43 7.24 -3.31
C GLY A 57 1.09 7.45 -3.21
N HIS A 58 1.79 6.60 -2.46
CA HIS A 58 3.26 6.51 -2.46
C HIS A 58 3.90 6.11 -3.80
N GLY A 59 3.10 5.99 -4.89
CA GLY A 59 3.58 5.85 -6.26
C GLY A 59 3.89 7.18 -6.98
N SER A 60 3.76 8.34 -6.33
CA SER A 60 3.96 9.65 -6.99
C SER A 60 4.83 10.62 -6.18
N GLY A 61 5.92 10.16 -5.57
CA GLY A 61 6.75 11.08 -4.79
C GLY A 61 8.07 10.58 -4.20
N SER A 62 8.87 9.81 -4.94
CA SER A 62 10.34 9.98 -4.93
C SER A 62 10.97 9.17 -6.07
N THR A 63 10.79 9.64 -7.30
CA THR A 63 11.75 9.36 -8.37
C THR A 63 12.61 10.61 -8.52
N GLY A 64 13.83 10.55 -8.01
CA GLY A 64 14.89 11.55 -8.17
C GLY A 64 16.23 10.93 -7.75
N PRO A 65 17.31 11.17 -8.48
CA PRO A 65 18.11 10.10 -9.07
C PRO A 65 19.28 9.64 -8.19
N ASP A 66 19.66 8.38 -8.43
CA ASP A 66 21.03 7.89 -8.23
C ASP A 66 22.01 8.82 -8.97
N ASP A 67 22.79 9.61 -8.22
CA ASP A 67 24.05 10.21 -8.69
C ASP A 67 24.92 10.55 -7.46
N GLY A 68 26.08 9.88 -7.39
CA GLY A 68 27.10 10.06 -6.35
C GLY A 68 28.19 8.99 -6.41
#